data_AF-A0A1Z3MLL4-F1
#
_entry.id   AF-A0A1Z3MLL4-F1
#
_cell.length_a   1.000
_cell.length_b   1.000
_cell.length_c   1.000
_cell.angle_alpha   90.00
_cell.angle_beta   90.00
_cell.angle_gamma   90.00
#
_symmetry.space_group_name_H-M   'P 1'
#
loop_
_entity.id
_entity.type
_entity.pdbx_description
1 polymer ?
#
loop_
_entity_poly.entity_id
_entity_poly.type
_entity_poly.pdbx_seq_one_letter_code
_entity_poly.pdbx_strand_id
1 'polypeptide(L)'
;MSTVNDVIVSYGGDSKRYSRDFQTKEEFKKSWYAVLSRAHASVEAKVSCACKGKGQKSLAVKYHSGGDTYFLARYPNTGSQHSPDCIFFTLDKDNSGLKCYTQGVVKDLKDGGYGIRLDVALASSDSESTSIVPIDNRNKSGGVSQNSMSLLGLLQFLWDDSGLNRWYPKMAGKRNPGKVFNLITHSAEKIKVASHPLSMHLLAGAYPSTPQETKNIKMTSEALMNKERLICLNVLSKYNPERHSNASKRLPIKFFSGVPVVLMNTENWASLEKRFSSEIANWRSGGNVICMAIGDLGKFKGKVDWPLYFHTLFIT
;
A
#
# COMPACT_ATOMS: atom_id res chain seq x y z
N MET A 1 -0.53 -0.76 21.60
CA MET A 1 -1.00 0.63 21.83
C MET A 1 0.20 1.54 21.68
N SER A 2 0.10 2.62 20.88
CA SER A 2 1.20 3.56 20.71
C SER A 2 1.40 4.42 21.96
N THR A 3 2.66 4.67 22.33
CA THR A 3 3.07 5.33 23.57
C THR A 3 3.71 6.69 23.29
N VAL A 4 3.25 7.71 24.02
CA VAL A 4 3.90 9.02 24.06
C VAL A 4 5.18 8.88 24.87
N ASN A 5 6.31 9.25 24.28
CA ASN A 5 7.63 9.19 24.91
C ASN A 5 8.11 10.61 25.25
N ASP A 6 9.11 10.71 26.11
CA ASP A 6 9.76 11.98 26.43
C ASP A 6 10.31 12.68 25.18
N VAL A 7 10.35 14.00 25.22
CA VAL A 7 10.85 14.84 24.14
C VAL A 7 12.04 15.65 24.64
N ILE A 8 13.08 15.74 23.83
CA ILE A 8 14.26 16.56 24.10
C ILE A 8 14.21 17.77 23.17
N VAL A 9 14.30 18.96 23.74
CA VAL A 9 14.44 20.22 23.00
C VAL A 9 15.80 20.79 23.31
N SER A 10 16.58 21.06 22.26
CA SER A 10 17.92 21.63 22.36
C SER A 10 18.01 22.96 21.64
N TYR A 11 18.74 23.91 22.21
CA TYR A 11 19.10 25.20 21.63
C TYR A 11 20.63 25.31 21.68
N GLY A 12 21.29 25.14 20.53
CA GLY A 12 22.76 25.09 20.50
C GLY A 12 23.31 23.94 21.37
N GLY A 13 24.08 24.30 22.42
CA GLY A 13 24.68 23.36 23.37
C GLY A 13 23.76 22.93 24.53
N ASP A 14 22.68 23.68 24.79
CA ASP A 14 21.76 23.39 25.89
C ASP A 14 20.66 22.43 25.46
N SER A 15 20.42 21.38 26.24
CA SER A 15 19.35 20.41 25.98
C SER A 15 18.49 20.19 27.22
N LYS A 16 17.17 20.18 27.02
CA LYS A 16 16.19 19.92 28.09
C LYS A 16 15.23 18.82 27.70
N ARG A 17 15.01 17.89 28.64
CA ARG A 17 14.07 16.77 28.48
C ARG A 17 12.73 17.11 29.13
N TYR A 18 11.64 16.79 28.43
CA TYR A 18 10.27 16.97 28.86
C TYR A 18 9.57 15.62 28.92
N SER A 19 9.02 15.29 30.08
CA SER A 19 8.38 13.99 30.33
C SER A 19 7.07 13.84 29.55
N ARG A 20 6.61 12.60 29.37
CA ARG A 20 5.24 12.32 28.87
C ARG A 20 4.17 13.12 29.60
N ASP A 21 4.20 13.12 30.93
CA ASP A 21 3.20 13.79 31.77
C ASP A 21 3.15 15.30 31.50
N PHE A 22 4.32 15.93 31.35
CA PHE A 22 4.41 17.35 31.03
C PHE A 22 3.83 17.69 29.65
N GLN A 23 3.86 16.73 28.72
CA GLN A 23 3.30 16.89 27.37
C GLN A 23 1.78 16.68 27.32
N THR A 24 1.22 15.84 28.20
CA THR A 24 -0.17 15.36 28.05
C THR A 24 -1.14 15.78 29.14
N LYS A 25 -0.68 16.16 30.34
CA LYS A 25 -1.58 16.56 31.43
C LYS A 25 -2.05 17.99 31.25
N GLU A 26 -3.33 18.25 31.53
CA GLU A 26 -3.97 19.56 31.33
C GLU A 26 -3.29 20.66 32.16
N GLU A 27 -2.78 20.32 33.35
CA GLU A 27 -2.05 21.24 34.25
C GLU A 27 -0.79 21.84 33.62
N PHE A 28 -0.14 21.14 32.68
CA PHE A 28 1.08 21.60 32.01
C PHE A 28 0.81 22.18 30.62
N LYS A 29 -0.43 22.21 30.14
CA LYS A 29 -0.78 22.61 28.77
C LYS A 29 -0.27 23.99 28.38
N LYS A 30 -0.39 24.99 29.27
CA LYS A 30 0.13 26.34 29.04
C LYS A 30 1.65 26.37 28.93
N SER A 31 2.34 25.66 29.82
CA SER A 31 3.80 25.58 29.82
C SER A 31 4.32 24.82 28.60
N TRP A 32 3.66 23.74 28.20
CA TRP A 32 3.99 22.96 27.02
C TRP A 32 3.80 23.77 25.72
N TYR A 33 2.70 24.54 25.64
CA TYR A 33 2.47 25.49 24.56
C TYR A 33 3.62 26.50 24.42
N ALA A 34 4.07 27.09 25.54
CA ALA A 34 5.18 28.05 25.53
C ALA A 34 6.51 27.44 25.06
N VAL A 35 6.80 26.19 25.47
CA VAL A 35 7.98 25.45 25.01
C VAL A 35 7.95 25.24 23.50
N LEU A 36 6.82 24.76 22.97
CA LEU A 36 6.68 24.51 21.54
C LEU A 36 6.67 25.81 20.72
N SER A 37 6.01 26.86 21.20
CA SER A 37 6.01 28.17 20.55
C SER A 37 7.42 28.73 20.42
N ARG A 38 8.23 28.68 21.50
CA ARG A 38 9.64 29.09 21.48
C ARG A 38 10.47 28.23 20.52
N ALA A 39 10.27 26.91 20.51
CA ALA A 39 10.97 26.01 19.62
C ALA A 39 10.59 26.23 18.14
N HIS A 40 9.33 26.56 17.85
CA HIS A 40 8.87 26.89 16.50
C HIS A 40 9.43 28.22 15.99
N ALA A 41 9.60 29.21 16.87
CA ALA A 41 10.12 30.53 16.51
C ALA A 41 11.64 30.57 16.33
N SER A 42 12.37 29.54 16.79
CA SER A 42 13.83 29.50 16.77
C SER A 42 14.36 28.63 15.63
N VAL A 43 15.29 29.18 14.84
CA VAL A 43 15.94 28.47 13.72
C VAL A 43 16.93 27.41 14.23
N GLU A 44 17.50 27.60 15.42
CA GLU A 44 18.51 26.72 16.01
C GLU A 44 17.92 25.59 16.87
N ALA A 45 16.60 25.63 17.12
CA ALA A 45 15.94 24.64 17.96
C ALA A 45 15.94 23.26 17.29
N LYS A 46 16.47 22.26 18.00
CA LYS A 46 16.40 20.85 17.60
C LYS A 46 15.50 20.10 18.57
N VAL A 47 14.42 19.51 18.05
CA VAL A 47 13.49 18.70 18.84
C VAL A 47 13.63 17.24 18.44
N SER A 48 13.76 16.32 19.40
CA SER A 48 13.85 14.88 19.14
C SER A 48 13.07 14.05 20.17
N CYS A 49 12.62 12.87 19.73
CA CYS A 49 11.93 11.91 20.59
C CYS A 49 12.95 11.02 21.33
N ALA A 50 12.75 10.84 22.63
CA ALA A 50 13.60 10.02 23.49
C ALA A 50 13.23 8.53 23.53
N CYS A 51 12.42 8.03 22.59
CA CYS A 51 12.09 6.60 22.52
C CYS A 51 13.33 5.73 22.19
N LYS A 52 13.25 4.42 22.46
CA LYS A 52 14.34 3.43 22.23
C LYS A 52 14.61 3.08 20.75
N GLY A 53 14.15 3.90 19.80
CA GLY A 53 14.40 3.72 18.37
C GLY A 53 15.83 4.05 17.95
N LYS A 54 16.26 3.57 16.78
CA LYS A 54 17.67 3.57 16.32
C LYS A 54 18.14 4.83 15.60
N GLY A 55 17.26 5.71 15.10
CA GLY A 55 17.67 6.90 14.33
C GLY A 55 17.75 8.19 15.14
N GLN A 56 17.88 9.33 14.44
CA GLN A 56 17.96 10.65 15.05
C GLN A 56 16.63 11.10 15.69
N LYS A 57 15.49 10.54 15.22
CA LYS A 57 14.16 10.73 15.84
C LYS A 57 13.75 12.20 15.96
N SER A 58 14.19 13.02 15.01
CA SER A 58 13.90 14.44 14.96
C SER A 58 12.41 14.70 14.74
N LEU A 59 11.89 15.72 15.41
CA LEU A 59 10.50 16.17 15.34
C LEU A 59 10.48 17.64 14.89
N ALA A 60 9.51 17.97 14.04
CA ALA A 60 9.15 19.33 13.69
C ALA A 60 8.03 19.80 14.62
N VAL A 61 8.13 21.04 15.09
CA VAL A 61 7.03 21.73 15.75
C VAL A 61 6.17 22.37 14.67
N LYS A 62 4.86 22.18 14.72
CA LYS A 62 3.91 22.78 13.78
C LYS A 62 2.82 23.54 14.53
N TYR A 63 2.37 24.64 13.95
CA TYR A 63 1.25 25.42 14.46
C TYR A 63 -0.07 25.00 13.80
N HIS A 64 -1.12 24.83 14.59
CA HIS A 64 -2.47 24.53 14.12
C HIS A 64 -3.39 25.74 14.32
N SER A 65 -3.72 26.42 13.22
CA SER A 65 -4.50 27.67 13.23
C SER A 65 -5.95 27.49 13.68
N GLY A 66 -6.55 26.30 13.49
CA GLY A 66 -7.95 26.03 13.85
C GLY A 66 -8.19 25.85 15.35
N GLY A 67 -7.15 25.64 16.14
CA GLY A 67 -7.24 25.43 17.59
C GLY A 67 -6.21 26.19 18.40
N ASP A 68 -5.49 27.14 17.78
CA ASP A 68 -4.42 27.94 18.40
C ASP A 68 -3.48 27.11 19.28
N THR A 69 -2.93 26.03 18.71
CA THR A 69 -2.06 25.09 19.43
C THR A 69 -0.87 24.66 18.60
N TYR A 70 0.24 24.38 19.28
CA TYR A 70 1.40 23.73 18.67
C TYR A 70 1.35 22.22 18.91
N PHE A 71 1.84 21.46 17.93
CA PHE A 71 1.98 20.02 18.02
C PHE A 71 3.30 19.54 17.42
N LEU A 72 3.71 18.35 17.83
CA LEU A 72 4.90 17.69 17.32
C LEU A 72 4.54 16.74 16.17
N ALA A 73 5.28 16.83 15.08
CA ALA A 73 5.20 15.92 13.96
C ALA A 73 6.59 15.38 13.63
N ARG A 74 6.71 14.10 13.33
CA ARG A 74 7.97 13.56 12.79
C ARG A 74 8.26 14.16 11.41
N TYR A 75 9.54 14.22 11.04
CA TYR A 75 9.92 14.52 9.67
C TYR A 75 9.44 13.42 8.70
N PRO A 76 9.26 13.74 7.41
CA PRO A 76 9.00 12.73 6.40
C PRO A 76 10.06 11.63 6.44
N ASN A 77 9.64 10.37 6.28
CA ASN A 77 10.51 9.19 6.15
C ASN A 77 11.35 8.84 7.40
N THR A 78 11.08 9.47 8.55
CA THR A 78 11.81 9.14 9.79
C THR A 78 11.03 8.24 10.74
N GLY A 79 9.84 7.76 10.36
CA GLY A 79 9.00 6.95 11.26
C GLY A 79 9.64 5.62 11.69
N SER A 80 10.42 4.98 10.83
CA SER A 80 11.13 3.73 11.13
C SER A 80 12.25 3.90 12.15
N GLN A 81 12.68 5.15 12.38
CA GLN A 81 13.72 5.49 13.35
C GLN A 81 13.23 5.41 14.79
N HIS A 82 11.92 5.40 15.00
CA HIS A 82 11.31 5.30 16.32
C HIS A 82 11.13 3.84 16.75
N SER A 83 10.93 3.60 18.05
CA SER A 83 10.61 2.26 18.56
C SER A 83 9.20 1.84 18.09
N PRO A 84 8.91 0.56 17.77
CA PRO A 84 7.59 0.10 17.32
C PRO A 84 6.41 0.54 18.20
N ASP A 85 6.66 0.72 19.50
CA ASP A 85 5.65 1.14 20.47
C ASP A 85 5.48 2.67 20.53
N CYS A 86 6.22 3.46 19.76
CA CYS A 86 6.19 4.92 19.80
C CYS A 86 5.06 5.49 18.93
N ILE A 87 4.42 6.58 19.37
CA ILE A 87 3.40 7.31 18.56
C ILE A 87 3.92 7.85 17.22
N PHE A 88 5.23 8.08 17.10
CA PHE A 88 5.85 8.55 15.88
C PHE A 88 6.37 7.40 15.00
N PHE A 89 6.20 6.15 15.44
CA PHE A 89 6.64 5.00 14.64
C PHE A 89 5.72 4.78 13.44
N THR A 90 6.35 4.61 12.29
CA THR A 90 5.72 4.01 11.11
C THR A 90 6.74 3.11 10.43
N LEU A 91 6.28 2.05 9.78
CA LEU A 91 7.17 1.20 8.99
C LEU A 91 7.87 2.01 7.89
N ASP A 92 9.12 1.65 7.61
CA ASP A 92 9.97 2.36 6.67
C ASP A 92 9.36 2.42 5.26
N LYS A 93 9.76 3.40 4.44
CA LYS A 93 9.25 3.53 3.06
C LYS A 93 9.53 2.31 2.19
N ASP A 94 10.60 1.58 2.49
CA ASP A 94 10.92 0.32 1.80
C ASP A 94 10.00 -0.85 2.20
N ASN A 95 9.31 -0.74 3.35
CA ASN A 95 8.45 -1.78 3.91
C ASN A 95 6.97 -1.38 4.05
N SER A 96 6.61 -0.12 3.78
CA SER A 96 5.23 0.40 3.93
C SER A 96 4.44 0.49 2.63
N GLY A 97 5.01 0.05 1.49
CA GLY A 97 4.34 0.12 0.19
C GLY A 97 4.32 1.50 -0.46
N LEU A 98 4.70 2.56 0.26
CA LEU A 98 4.66 3.98 -0.14
C LEU A 98 5.78 4.41 -1.12
N LYS A 99 6.19 3.52 -2.04
CA LYS A 99 6.96 3.92 -3.24
C LYS A 99 6.12 4.73 -4.24
N CYS A 100 4.82 4.88 -4.00
CA CYS A 100 3.85 5.47 -4.93
C CYS A 100 4.12 6.95 -5.28
N TYR A 101 4.76 7.69 -4.39
CA TYR A 101 4.95 9.14 -4.54
C TYR A 101 6.41 9.56 -4.66
N THR A 102 7.30 8.63 -5.05
CA THR A 102 8.65 9.00 -5.45
C THR A 102 8.56 9.78 -6.77
N GLN A 103 9.16 10.97 -6.82
CA GLN A 103 9.11 11.85 -7.99
C GLN A 103 9.48 11.06 -9.27
N GLY A 104 8.58 11.01 -10.25
CA GLY A 104 8.75 10.31 -11.53
C GLY A 104 8.11 8.92 -11.66
N VAL A 105 7.57 8.33 -10.59
CA VAL A 105 6.86 7.01 -10.65
C VAL A 105 5.44 7.15 -11.21
N VAL A 106 4.72 8.16 -10.73
CA VAL A 106 3.40 8.57 -11.23
C VAL A 106 3.59 9.85 -12.03
N LYS A 107 3.14 9.84 -13.28
CA LYS A 107 3.17 11.00 -14.17
C LYS A 107 1.75 11.45 -14.46
N ASP A 108 1.46 12.71 -14.23
CA ASP A 108 0.17 13.26 -14.67
C ASP A 108 0.15 13.34 -16.19
N LEU A 109 -0.92 12.82 -16.78
CA LEU A 109 -1.15 12.87 -18.22
C LEU A 109 -1.99 14.11 -18.56
N LYS A 110 -1.86 14.60 -19.80
CA LYS A 110 -2.59 15.78 -20.27
C LYS A 110 -4.12 15.61 -20.26
N ASP A 111 -4.60 14.37 -20.28
CA ASP A 111 -6.01 14.00 -20.23
C ASP A 111 -6.57 13.89 -18.79
N GLY A 112 -5.77 14.25 -17.78
CA GLY A 112 -6.16 14.13 -16.37
C GLY A 112 -6.04 12.71 -15.80
N GLY A 113 -5.47 11.77 -16.57
CA GLY A 113 -5.11 10.44 -16.10
C GLY A 113 -3.68 10.35 -15.53
N TYR A 114 -3.26 9.13 -15.21
CA TYR A 114 -1.97 8.83 -14.61
C TYR A 114 -1.16 7.84 -15.46
N GLY A 115 0.10 8.14 -15.73
CA GLY A 115 1.07 7.20 -16.26
C GLY A 115 1.85 6.53 -15.12
N ILE A 116 1.73 5.22 -14.97
CA ILE A 116 2.41 4.45 -13.93
C ILE A 116 3.28 3.37 -14.58
N ARG A 117 4.55 3.30 -14.17
CA ARG A 117 5.45 2.20 -14.53
C ARG A 117 5.46 1.18 -13.40
N LEU A 118 5.13 -0.08 -13.68
CA LEU A 118 5.22 -1.16 -12.70
C LEU A 118 6.62 -1.79 -12.66
N ASP A 119 7.01 -2.34 -11.51
CA ASP A 119 8.24 -3.12 -11.34
C ASP A 119 8.08 -4.58 -11.80
N VAL A 120 6.83 -5.02 -12.04
CA VAL A 120 6.50 -6.30 -12.66
C VAL A 120 6.10 -6.07 -14.11
N ALA A 121 6.63 -6.90 -15.01
CA ALA A 121 6.20 -6.92 -16.41
C ALA A 121 4.82 -7.56 -16.56
N LEU A 122 3.97 -6.96 -17.39
CA LEU A 122 2.66 -7.50 -17.77
C LEU A 122 2.74 -8.52 -18.92
N ALA A 123 3.81 -8.50 -19.73
CA ALA A 123 4.07 -9.56 -20.70
C ALA A 123 4.60 -10.82 -19.98
N SER A 124 4.19 -12.01 -20.44
CA SER A 124 4.75 -13.28 -19.97
C SER A 124 6.17 -13.50 -20.53
N SER A 125 6.97 -14.35 -19.86
CA SER A 125 8.32 -14.71 -20.33
C SER A 125 8.33 -15.53 -21.62
N ASP A 126 7.22 -16.20 -21.94
CA ASP A 126 7.06 -17.11 -23.10
C ASP A 126 6.43 -16.40 -24.34
N SER A 127 6.35 -15.06 -24.33
CA SER A 127 5.86 -14.29 -25.48
C SER A 127 6.99 -14.01 -26.49
N GLU A 128 6.95 -14.65 -27.66
CA GLU A 128 7.73 -14.22 -28.85
C GLU A 128 7.17 -12.93 -29.47
N SER A 129 6.03 -12.46 -28.96
CA SER A 129 5.38 -11.20 -29.31
C SER A 129 6.08 -10.04 -28.60
N THR A 130 6.39 -9.00 -29.37
CA THR A 130 6.95 -7.69 -29.02
C THR A 130 6.87 -7.36 -27.53
N SER A 131 8.05 -7.19 -26.91
CA SER A 131 8.14 -6.62 -25.56
C SER A 131 7.17 -5.43 -25.42
N ILE A 132 6.26 -5.48 -24.45
CA ILE A 132 5.44 -4.33 -24.01
C ILE A 132 6.34 -3.22 -23.40
N VAL A 133 7.65 -3.47 -23.33
CA VAL A 133 8.69 -2.45 -23.15
C VAL A 133 8.93 -1.77 -24.50
N PRO A 134 8.86 -0.42 -24.59
CA PRO A 134 9.27 0.29 -25.80
C PRO A 134 10.65 -0.20 -26.26
N ILE A 135 10.78 -0.50 -27.55
CA ILE A 135 12.01 -0.98 -28.22
C ILE A 135 13.19 0.00 -28.05
N ASP A 136 12.93 1.25 -27.64
CA ASP A 136 13.88 2.35 -27.70
C ASP A 136 14.89 2.45 -26.53
N ASN A 137 15.13 1.39 -25.76
CA ASN A 137 16.17 1.42 -24.71
C ASN A 137 16.88 0.08 -24.49
N ARG A 138 17.02 -0.74 -25.54
CA ARG A 138 18.10 -1.73 -25.57
C ARG A 138 19.39 -0.95 -25.87
N ASN A 139 20.16 -0.66 -24.80
CA ASN A 139 21.47 0.01 -24.81
C ASN A 139 21.46 1.54 -24.99
N LYS A 140 21.12 2.27 -23.93
CA LYS A 140 21.82 3.52 -23.59
C LYS A 140 22.40 3.40 -22.18
N SER A 141 23.68 3.03 -22.13
CA SER A 141 24.56 3.24 -20.99
C SER A 141 24.59 4.75 -20.71
N GLY A 142 23.74 5.22 -19.79
CA GLY A 142 23.70 6.64 -19.38
C GLY A 142 22.32 7.22 -18.99
N GLY A 143 21.23 6.46 -19.01
CA GLY A 143 19.91 6.96 -18.58
C GLY A 143 19.61 6.69 -17.09
N VAL A 144 19.20 7.72 -16.34
CA VAL A 144 18.70 7.59 -14.95
C VAL A 144 17.62 6.50 -14.91
N SER A 145 17.82 5.45 -14.10
CA SER A 145 16.84 4.37 -13.95
C SER A 145 15.49 4.99 -13.53
N GLN A 146 14.49 4.93 -14.40
CA GLN A 146 13.16 5.44 -14.07
C GLN A 146 12.60 4.60 -12.90
N ASN A 147 12.21 5.25 -11.81
CA ASN A 147 11.60 4.59 -10.65
C ASN A 147 10.33 3.84 -11.07
N SER A 148 10.18 2.59 -10.62
CA SER A 148 9.01 1.74 -10.86
C SER A 148 8.18 1.54 -9.59
N MET A 149 6.88 1.31 -9.77
CA MET A 149 5.91 1.08 -8.71
C MET A 149 5.71 -0.42 -8.46
N SER A 150 5.78 -0.83 -7.20
CA SER A 150 5.41 -2.19 -6.80
C SER A 150 3.90 -2.43 -6.88
N LEU A 151 3.48 -3.69 -6.98
CA LEU A 151 2.05 -4.04 -6.96
C LEU A 151 1.34 -3.57 -5.68
N LEU A 152 2.04 -3.63 -4.54
CA LEU A 152 1.56 -3.06 -3.28
C LEU A 152 1.33 -1.55 -3.40
N GLY A 153 2.26 -0.84 -4.03
CA GLY A 153 2.13 0.59 -4.26
C GLY A 153 0.97 0.92 -5.21
N LEU A 154 0.75 0.11 -6.23
CA LEU A 154 -0.39 0.24 -7.13
C LEU A 154 -1.72 0.13 -6.39
N LEU A 155 -1.86 -0.86 -5.50
CA LEU A 155 -3.07 -1.03 -4.70
C LEU A 155 -3.30 0.17 -3.78
N GLN A 156 -2.25 0.67 -3.10
CA GLN A 156 -2.38 1.88 -2.27
C GLN A 156 -2.82 3.09 -3.10
N PHE A 157 -2.24 3.27 -4.30
CA PHE A 157 -2.62 4.35 -5.20
C PHE A 157 -4.10 4.24 -5.63
N LEU A 158 -4.53 3.06 -6.07
CA LEU A 158 -5.93 2.79 -6.43
C LEU A 158 -6.87 3.07 -5.25
N TRP A 159 -6.45 2.73 -4.03
CA TRP A 159 -7.24 2.95 -2.82
C TRP A 159 -7.40 4.43 -2.48
N ASP A 160 -6.33 5.21 -2.66
CA ASP A 160 -6.34 6.65 -2.42
C ASP A 160 -7.11 7.42 -3.50
N ASP A 161 -6.87 7.13 -4.78
CA ASP A 161 -7.54 7.78 -5.92
C ASP A 161 -9.04 7.46 -5.96
N SER A 162 -9.43 6.23 -5.60
CA SER A 162 -10.84 5.86 -5.47
C SER A 162 -11.53 6.45 -4.23
N GLY A 163 -10.79 7.13 -3.36
CA GLY A 163 -11.29 7.73 -2.12
C GLY A 163 -11.72 6.70 -1.08
N LEU A 164 -11.29 5.43 -1.21
CA LEU A 164 -11.62 4.37 -0.27
C LEU A 164 -10.90 4.54 1.09
N ASN A 165 -9.82 5.32 1.12
CA ASN A 165 -9.14 5.78 2.33
C ASN A 165 -9.94 6.81 3.13
N ARG A 166 -10.98 7.41 2.55
CA ARG A 166 -11.84 8.40 3.23
C ARG A 166 -13.04 7.69 3.87
N TRP A 167 -13.38 8.10 5.09
CA TRP A 167 -14.60 7.67 5.76
C TRP A 167 -15.41 8.88 6.19
N TYR A 168 -16.74 8.81 6.00
CA TYR A 168 -17.69 9.77 6.55
C TYR A 168 -18.97 9.05 6.99
N PRO A 169 -19.73 9.56 7.99
CA PRO A 169 -20.82 8.82 8.63
C PRO A 169 -21.87 8.22 7.68
N LYS A 170 -22.20 8.90 6.58
CA LYS A 170 -23.16 8.42 5.56
C LYS A 170 -22.70 7.17 4.79
N MET A 171 -21.45 6.73 4.96
CA MET A 171 -20.88 5.51 4.36
C MET A 171 -21.05 4.25 5.22
N ALA A 172 -21.51 4.37 6.47
CA ALA A 172 -21.71 3.22 7.35
C ALA A 172 -22.55 2.13 6.66
N GLY A 173 -22.07 0.89 6.66
CA GLY A 173 -22.72 -0.27 6.02
C GLY A 173 -22.71 -0.29 4.48
N LYS A 174 -22.17 0.75 3.81
CA LYS A 174 -22.21 0.88 2.34
C LYS A 174 -20.92 0.46 1.65
N ARG A 175 -19.84 0.22 2.38
CA ARG A 175 -18.57 -0.26 1.85
C ARG A 175 -18.60 -1.78 1.73
N ASN A 176 -19.33 -2.29 0.75
CA ASN A 176 -19.34 -3.72 0.43
C ASN A 176 -18.32 -4.03 -0.69
N PRO A 177 -17.93 -5.31 -0.87
CA PRO A 177 -16.96 -5.72 -1.89
C PRO A 177 -17.31 -5.26 -3.31
N GLY A 178 -18.59 -5.30 -3.71
CA GLY A 178 -19.00 -4.85 -5.04
C GLY A 178 -18.74 -3.36 -5.26
N LYS A 179 -19.00 -2.52 -4.26
CA LYS A 179 -18.68 -1.10 -4.33
C LYS A 179 -17.17 -0.84 -4.39
N VAL A 180 -16.38 -1.61 -3.64
CA VAL A 180 -14.91 -1.54 -3.69
C VAL A 180 -14.39 -1.90 -5.08
N PHE A 181 -14.87 -3.01 -5.65
CA PHE A 181 -14.50 -3.43 -7.00
C PHE A 181 -14.84 -2.35 -8.03
N ASN A 182 -16.06 -1.81 -8.00
CA ASN A 182 -16.47 -0.76 -8.94
C ASN A 182 -15.59 0.50 -8.84
N LEU A 183 -15.31 0.97 -7.62
CA LEU A 183 -14.50 2.17 -7.39
C LEU A 183 -13.04 1.97 -7.84
N ILE A 184 -12.47 0.79 -7.59
CA ILE A 184 -11.12 0.44 -8.04
C ILE A 184 -11.05 0.29 -9.56
N THR A 185 -12.02 -0.39 -10.17
CA THR A 185 -12.06 -0.54 -11.63
C THR A 185 -12.18 0.82 -12.33
N HIS A 186 -12.98 1.74 -11.80
CA HIS A 186 -13.08 3.10 -12.33
C HIS A 186 -11.79 3.91 -12.12
N SER A 187 -11.11 3.73 -10.99
CA SER A 187 -9.78 4.30 -10.77
C SER A 187 -8.77 3.78 -11.79
N ALA A 188 -8.80 2.47 -12.09
CA ALA A 188 -7.91 1.84 -13.07
C ALA A 188 -8.12 2.29 -14.51
N GLU A 189 -9.31 2.77 -14.89
CA GLU A 189 -9.58 3.36 -16.22
C GLU A 189 -8.77 4.64 -16.46
N LYS A 190 -8.47 5.38 -15.39
CA LYS A 190 -7.67 6.62 -15.43
C LYS A 190 -6.16 6.36 -15.45
N ILE A 191 -5.73 5.12 -15.21
CA ILE A 191 -4.32 4.76 -15.11
C ILE A 191 -3.87 4.09 -16.40
N LYS A 192 -2.76 4.55 -16.98
CA LYS A 192 -2.06 3.90 -18.09
C LYS A 192 -0.79 3.23 -17.56
N VAL A 193 -0.64 1.95 -17.88
CA VAL A 193 0.60 1.21 -17.67
C VAL A 193 1.21 0.94 -19.04
N ALA A 194 2.42 1.49 -19.26
CA ALA A 194 2.98 1.65 -20.59
C ALA A 194 2.03 2.42 -21.52
N SER A 195 1.45 1.75 -22.52
CA SER A 195 0.53 2.35 -23.50
C SER A 195 -0.94 1.92 -23.32
N HIS A 196 -1.24 1.01 -22.40
CA HIS A 196 -2.58 0.45 -22.22
C HIS A 196 -3.21 0.92 -20.91
N PRO A 197 -4.55 1.12 -20.87
CA PRO A 197 -5.27 1.33 -19.63
C PRO A 197 -5.06 0.15 -18.68
N LEU A 198 -4.83 0.41 -17.40
CA LEU A 198 -4.72 -0.62 -16.36
C LEU A 198 -6.00 -1.46 -16.27
N SER A 199 -7.16 -0.87 -16.59
CA SER A 199 -8.44 -1.56 -16.65
C SER A 199 -8.51 -2.71 -17.65
N MET A 200 -7.55 -2.84 -18.58
CA MET A 200 -7.39 -4.00 -19.47
C MET A 200 -6.62 -5.16 -18.82
N HIS A 201 -5.85 -4.89 -17.77
CA HIS A 201 -5.03 -5.89 -17.07
C HIS A 201 -5.46 -6.13 -15.62
N LEU A 202 -6.41 -5.35 -15.09
CA LEU A 202 -6.93 -5.47 -13.73
C LEU A 202 -8.31 -6.16 -13.71
N LEU A 203 -8.33 -7.41 -13.24
CA LEU A 203 -9.52 -8.19 -12.95
C LEU A 203 -9.97 -7.96 -11.50
N ALA A 204 -11.14 -7.34 -11.31
CA ALA A 204 -11.78 -7.29 -10.01
C ALA A 204 -12.74 -8.48 -9.83
N GLY A 205 -12.92 -8.92 -8.58
CA GLY A 205 -13.91 -9.94 -8.23
C GLY A 205 -15.32 -9.59 -8.74
N ALA A 206 -16.11 -10.62 -9.06
CA ALA A 206 -17.47 -10.44 -9.57
C ALA A 206 -18.46 -11.36 -8.87
N TYR A 207 -19.71 -10.91 -8.83
CA TYR A 207 -20.85 -11.76 -8.53
C TYR A 207 -21.28 -12.51 -9.81
N PRO A 208 -21.89 -13.70 -9.67
CA PRO A 208 -22.41 -14.44 -10.82
C PRO A 208 -23.50 -13.62 -11.53
N SER A 209 -23.62 -13.84 -12.84
CA SER A 209 -24.62 -13.21 -13.71
C SER A 209 -24.55 -11.68 -13.74
N THR A 210 -23.34 -11.12 -13.59
CA THR A 210 -23.11 -9.67 -13.71
C THR A 210 -22.34 -9.32 -14.98
N PRO A 211 -22.46 -8.09 -15.52
CA PRO A 211 -21.63 -7.66 -16.65
C PRO A 211 -20.12 -7.77 -16.37
N GLN A 212 -19.71 -7.66 -15.11
CA GLN A 212 -18.33 -7.83 -14.68
C GLN A 212 -17.84 -9.27 -14.87
N GLU A 213 -18.69 -10.29 -14.68
CA GLU A 213 -18.34 -11.68 -14.96
C GLU A 213 -18.02 -11.88 -16.45
N THR A 214 -18.88 -11.38 -17.34
CA THR A 214 -18.64 -11.46 -18.80
C THR A 214 -17.37 -10.72 -19.20
N LYS A 215 -17.11 -9.54 -18.60
CA LYS A 215 -15.87 -8.79 -18.81
C LYS A 215 -14.66 -9.58 -18.32
N ASN A 216 -14.76 -10.23 -17.16
CA ASN A 216 -13.67 -11.03 -16.58
C ASN A 216 -13.34 -12.25 -17.45
N ILE A 217 -14.37 -12.96 -17.95
CA ILE A 217 -14.19 -14.10 -18.86
C ILE A 217 -13.48 -13.65 -20.14
N LYS A 218 -13.98 -12.57 -20.76
CA LYS A 218 -13.39 -12.03 -22.00
C LYS A 218 -11.92 -11.63 -21.80
N MET A 219 -11.62 -10.85 -20.76
CA MET A 219 -10.25 -10.41 -20.45
C MET A 219 -9.32 -11.59 -20.17
N THR A 220 -9.81 -12.63 -19.47
CA THR A 220 -9.04 -13.85 -19.23
C THR A 220 -8.71 -14.58 -20.53
N SER A 221 -9.69 -14.72 -21.44
CA SER A 221 -9.47 -15.34 -22.74
C SER A 221 -8.49 -14.56 -23.60
N GLU A 222 -8.62 -13.23 -23.67
CA GLU A 222 -7.72 -12.35 -24.43
C GLU A 222 -6.29 -12.39 -23.89
N ALA A 223 -6.11 -12.28 -22.58
CA ALA A 223 -4.80 -12.34 -21.96
C ALA A 223 -4.13 -13.72 -22.13
N LEU A 224 -4.91 -14.80 -22.14
CA LEU A 224 -4.40 -16.13 -22.44
C LEU A 224 -3.91 -16.24 -23.90
N MET A 225 -4.67 -15.71 -24.86
CA MET A 225 -4.28 -15.68 -26.27
C MET A 225 -3.03 -14.82 -26.50
N ASN A 226 -2.95 -13.67 -25.84
CA ASN A 226 -1.86 -12.71 -25.99
C ASN A 226 -0.63 -13.04 -25.12
N LYS A 227 -0.70 -14.10 -24.30
CA LYS A 227 0.33 -14.46 -23.31
C LYS A 227 0.68 -13.29 -22.38
N GLU A 228 -0.36 -12.61 -21.90
CA GLU A 228 -0.26 -11.50 -20.95
C GLU A 228 -0.63 -11.96 -19.54
N ARG A 229 -0.09 -11.24 -18.56
CA ARG A 229 -0.40 -11.40 -17.14
C ARG A 229 -1.59 -10.54 -16.78
N LEU A 230 -2.41 -11.06 -15.88
CA LEU A 230 -3.49 -10.30 -15.26
C LEU A 230 -3.19 -10.04 -13.79
N ILE A 231 -3.55 -8.84 -13.36
CA ILE A 231 -3.61 -8.44 -11.97
C ILE A 231 -5.01 -8.77 -11.47
N CYS A 232 -5.12 -9.66 -10.51
CA CYS A 232 -6.38 -10.06 -9.89
C CYS A 232 -6.53 -9.38 -8.53
N LEU A 233 -7.58 -8.57 -8.37
CA LEU A 233 -7.99 -7.97 -7.11
C LEU A 233 -9.27 -8.64 -6.61
N ASN A 234 -9.21 -9.26 -5.43
CA ASN A 234 -10.36 -9.96 -4.88
C ASN A 234 -10.39 -9.94 -3.35
N VAL A 235 -11.47 -10.47 -2.76
CA VAL A 235 -11.61 -10.63 -1.30
C VAL A 235 -11.30 -12.08 -0.95
N LEU A 236 -10.53 -12.31 0.11
CA LEU A 236 -10.31 -13.65 0.65
C LEU A 236 -11.63 -14.24 1.18
N SER A 237 -11.86 -15.53 0.95
CA SER A 237 -13.00 -16.23 1.53
C SER A 237 -12.85 -16.32 3.06
N LYS A 238 -13.93 -16.60 3.81
CA LYS A 238 -13.84 -16.72 5.28
C LYS A 238 -12.79 -17.76 5.65
N TYR A 239 -11.94 -17.44 6.63
CA TYR A 239 -10.91 -18.37 7.07
C TYR A 239 -11.52 -19.68 7.59
N ASN A 240 -10.96 -20.80 7.13
CA ASN A 240 -11.28 -22.14 7.59
C ASN A 240 -9.95 -22.89 7.81
N PRO A 241 -9.62 -23.31 9.04
CA PRO A 241 -8.31 -23.90 9.34
C PRO A 241 -8.07 -25.24 8.63
N GLU A 242 -9.10 -26.03 8.38
CA GLU A 242 -8.99 -27.30 7.67
C GLU A 242 -8.68 -27.08 6.18
N ARG A 243 -9.33 -26.07 5.56
CA ARG A 243 -9.22 -25.77 4.13
C ARG A 243 -8.05 -24.84 3.79
N HIS A 244 -7.59 -24.05 4.75
CA HIS A 244 -6.60 -22.97 4.55
C HIS A 244 -5.33 -23.18 5.38
N SER A 245 -4.96 -24.43 5.64
CA SER A 245 -3.65 -24.77 6.19
C SER A 245 -2.53 -24.40 5.20
N ASN A 246 -1.29 -24.35 5.68
CA ASN A 246 -0.11 -23.98 4.86
C ASN A 246 0.19 -24.98 3.71
N ALA A 247 -0.62 -26.05 3.57
CA ALA A 247 -0.62 -26.99 2.46
C ALA A 247 -1.57 -26.59 1.31
N SER A 248 -2.35 -25.52 1.45
CA SER A 248 -3.33 -25.12 0.43
C SER A 248 -2.67 -24.66 -0.86
N LYS A 249 -2.88 -25.41 -1.94
CA LYS A 249 -2.27 -25.13 -3.26
C LYS A 249 -2.86 -23.92 -4.01
N ARG A 250 -3.81 -23.21 -3.38
CA ARG A 250 -4.63 -22.17 -4.03
C ARG A 250 -4.89 -21.02 -3.08
N LEU A 251 -5.02 -19.82 -3.63
CA LEU A 251 -5.46 -18.67 -2.87
C LEU A 251 -6.98 -18.74 -2.60
N PRO A 252 -7.43 -18.65 -1.34
CA PRO A 252 -8.83 -18.76 -1.02
C PRO A 252 -9.54 -17.43 -1.27
N ILE A 253 -10.07 -17.25 -2.47
CA ILE A 253 -10.81 -16.04 -2.88
C ILE A 253 -12.34 -16.28 -2.91
N LYS A 254 -13.10 -15.23 -2.63
CA LYS A 254 -14.55 -15.12 -2.89
C LYS A 254 -14.77 -14.41 -4.23
N PHE A 255 -16.00 -14.33 -4.73
CA PHE A 255 -16.34 -13.54 -5.93
C PHE A 255 -15.49 -13.91 -7.16
N PHE A 256 -15.33 -15.22 -7.39
CA PHE A 256 -14.43 -15.77 -8.41
C PHE A 256 -15.08 -15.88 -9.80
N SER A 257 -16.26 -15.30 -10.01
CA SER A 257 -16.96 -15.32 -11.31
C SER A 257 -16.10 -14.69 -12.40
N GLY A 258 -15.66 -15.52 -13.35
CA GLY A 258 -14.74 -15.14 -14.43
C GLY A 258 -13.29 -14.87 -13.99
N VAL A 259 -12.93 -15.07 -12.72
CA VAL A 259 -11.58 -14.84 -12.21
C VAL A 259 -10.76 -16.14 -12.22
N PRO A 260 -9.55 -16.16 -12.79
CA PRO A 260 -8.67 -17.32 -12.78
C PRO A 260 -8.33 -17.80 -11.36
N VAL A 261 -8.11 -19.12 -11.22
CA VAL A 261 -7.64 -19.69 -9.96
C VAL A 261 -6.17 -19.32 -9.76
N VAL A 262 -5.88 -18.64 -8.65
CA VAL A 262 -4.51 -18.31 -8.25
C VAL A 262 -3.91 -19.48 -7.47
N LEU A 263 -2.84 -20.08 -8.00
CA LEU A 263 -2.12 -21.16 -7.35
C LEU A 263 -1.04 -20.62 -6.40
N MET A 264 -0.83 -21.34 -5.30
CA MET A 264 0.13 -20.99 -4.25
C MET A 264 1.00 -22.20 -3.94
N ASN A 265 2.32 -22.03 -3.85
CA ASN A 265 3.22 -23.03 -3.28
C ASN A 265 3.44 -22.73 -1.78
N THR A 266 4.04 -23.69 -1.06
CA THR A 266 4.27 -23.56 0.40
C THR A 266 5.19 -22.39 0.75
N GLU A 267 6.19 -22.12 -0.10
CA GLU A 267 7.16 -21.03 0.10
C GLU A 267 6.50 -19.65 -0.03
N ASN A 268 5.63 -19.48 -1.02
CA ASN A 268 4.86 -18.26 -1.22
C ASN A 268 3.87 -18.03 -0.10
N TRP A 269 3.25 -19.10 0.44
CA TRP A 269 2.44 -19.00 1.65
C TRP A 269 3.26 -18.58 2.86
N ALA A 270 4.43 -19.19 3.10
CA ALA A 270 5.29 -18.80 4.21
C ALA A 270 5.78 -17.34 4.10
N SER A 271 6.14 -16.91 2.89
CA SER A 271 6.55 -15.54 2.59
C SER A 271 5.41 -14.55 2.81
N LEU A 272 4.20 -14.88 2.35
CA LEU A 272 2.98 -14.12 2.63
C LEU A 272 2.76 -13.96 4.13
N GLU A 273 2.72 -15.06 4.88
CA GLU A 273 2.41 -15.04 6.32
C GLU A 273 3.42 -14.21 7.10
N LYS A 274 4.70 -14.29 6.72
CA LYS A 274 5.76 -13.49 7.30
C LYS A 274 5.62 -12.00 6.97
N ARG A 275 5.32 -11.68 5.70
CA ARG A 275 5.26 -10.31 5.20
C ARG A 275 3.99 -9.56 5.61
N PHE A 276 2.89 -10.28 5.75
CA PHE A 276 1.54 -9.76 6.01
C PHE A 276 0.95 -10.44 7.25
N SER A 277 1.68 -10.42 8.37
CA SER A 277 1.28 -11.13 9.58
C SER A 277 0.02 -10.54 10.23
N SER A 278 -0.14 -9.22 10.21
CA SER A 278 -1.28 -8.51 10.82
C SER A 278 -2.56 -8.76 10.03
N GLU A 279 -2.41 -8.74 8.72
CA GLU A 279 -3.39 -9.05 7.70
C GLU A 279 -3.93 -10.47 7.79
N ILE A 280 -3.02 -11.44 7.88
CA ILE A 280 -3.37 -12.85 8.05
C ILE A 280 -4.01 -13.09 9.42
N ALA A 281 -3.56 -12.40 10.48
CA ALA A 281 -4.22 -12.47 11.78
C ALA A 281 -5.67 -11.94 11.71
N ASN A 282 -5.91 -10.81 11.03
CA ASN A 282 -7.26 -10.28 10.82
C ASN A 282 -8.13 -11.22 9.99
N TRP A 283 -7.58 -11.83 8.94
CA TRP A 283 -8.30 -12.82 8.15
C TRP A 283 -8.72 -14.04 9.00
N ARG A 284 -7.79 -14.55 9.81
CA ARG A 284 -8.01 -15.68 10.73
C ARG A 284 -9.04 -15.35 11.82
N SER A 285 -9.16 -14.10 12.24
CA SER A 285 -10.20 -13.64 13.17
C SER A 285 -11.56 -13.36 12.51
N GLY A 286 -11.71 -13.64 11.21
CA GLY A 286 -12.96 -13.47 10.46
C GLY A 286 -13.13 -12.09 9.81
N GLY A 287 -12.10 -11.25 9.85
CA GLY A 287 -12.08 -9.98 9.15
C GLY A 287 -12.03 -10.14 7.63
N ASN A 288 -12.56 -9.13 6.93
CA ASN A 288 -12.47 -9.06 5.48
C ASN A 288 -11.06 -8.62 5.06
N VAL A 289 -10.49 -9.33 4.10
CA VAL A 289 -9.18 -9.04 3.54
C VAL A 289 -9.29 -9.01 2.02
N ILE A 290 -8.89 -7.88 1.43
CA ILE A 290 -8.67 -7.79 -0.02
C ILE A 290 -7.27 -8.33 -0.31
N CYS A 291 -7.05 -8.89 -1.49
CA CYS A 291 -5.76 -9.30 -1.99
C CYS A 291 -5.60 -8.82 -3.44
N MET A 292 -4.37 -8.50 -3.85
CA MET A 292 -4.02 -8.19 -5.22
C MET A 292 -2.86 -9.07 -5.65
N ALA A 293 -3.08 -9.98 -6.59
CA ALA A 293 -2.08 -10.92 -7.10
C ALA A 293 -1.82 -10.67 -8.59
N ILE A 294 -0.64 -11.02 -9.08
CA ILE A 294 -0.31 -11.04 -10.51
C ILE A 294 0.26 -12.42 -10.86
N GLY A 295 -0.07 -12.94 -12.04
CA GLY A 295 0.45 -14.23 -12.51
C GLY A 295 0.19 -14.44 -14.00
N ASP A 296 0.90 -15.42 -14.58
CA ASP A 296 0.64 -15.86 -15.95
C ASP A 296 -0.61 -16.76 -15.99
N LEU A 297 -1.32 -16.70 -17.12
CA LEU A 297 -2.46 -17.55 -17.39
C LEU A 297 -1.99 -18.83 -18.09
N GLY A 298 -2.09 -19.98 -17.40
CA GLY A 298 -1.55 -21.28 -17.85
C GLY A 298 -0.09 -21.46 -17.41
N LYS A 299 0.34 -22.54 -16.76
CA LYS A 299 0.26 -23.97 -17.15
C LYS A 299 -0.43 -24.81 -16.07
N PHE A 300 -1.52 -25.51 -16.42
CA PHE A 300 -2.01 -26.68 -15.65
C PHE A 300 -1.09 -27.89 -15.91
N LYS A 301 0.18 -27.78 -15.53
CA LYS A 301 1.15 -28.86 -15.35
C LYS A 301 2.51 -28.25 -15.03
N GLY A 302 3.03 -28.56 -13.85
CA GLY A 302 4.46 -28.51 -13.55
C GLY A 302 5.00 -27.15 -13.09
N LYS A 303 5.56 -27.16 -11.88
CA LYS A 303 6.55 -26.25 -11.29
C LYS A 303 6.98 -25.04 -12.13
N VAL A 304 6.62 -23.83 -11.68
CA VAL A 304 7.48 -22.62 -11.75
C VAL A 304 7.08 -21.67 -10.61
N ASP A 305 8.07 -21.02 -10.00
CA ASP A 305 7.94 -20.07 -8.89
C ASP A 305 7.31 -18.74 -9.30
N TRP A 306 6.39 -18.24 -8.48
CA TRP A 306 5.58 -17.03 -8.73
C TRP A 306 5.90 -15.91 -7.74
N PRO A 307 6.13 -14.65 -8.17
CA PRO A 307 6.11 -13.51 -7.25
C PRO A 307 4.66 -13.10 -6.97
N LEU A 308 4.06 -13.69 -5.94
CA LEU A 308 2.77 -13.24 -5.41
C LEU A 308 3.00 -12.09 -4.42
N TYR A 309 2.35 -10.97 -4.70
CA TYR A 309 2.22 -9.88 -3.74
C TYR A 309 0.82 -9.94 -3.14
N PHE A 310 0.69 -9.49 -1.90
CA PHE A 310 -0.58 -9.42 -1.19
C PHE A 310 -0.65 -8.05 -0.52
N HIS A 311 -1.85 -7.62 -0.21
CA HIS A 311 -2.03 -6.49 0.69
C HIS A 311 -3.46 -6.54 1.20
N THR A 312 -3.63 -6.47 2.52
CA THR A 312 -4.95 -6.38 3.13
C THR A 312 -5.36 -4.94 3.26
N LEU A 313 -6.66 -4.74 3.08
CA LEU A 313 -7.29 -3.55 3.58
C LEU A 313 -8.57 -3.92 4.33
N PHE A 314 -8.69 -3.33 5.53
CA PHE A 314 -9.82 -3.51 6.42
C PHE A 314 -11.07 -2.91 5.78
N ILE A 315 -12.02 -3.76 5.41
CA ILE A 315 -13.40 -3.31 5.24
C ILE A 315 -14.03 -3.33 6.63
N THR A 316 -14.04 -2.17 7.30
CA THR A 316 -14.99 -1.89 8.39
C THR A 316 -16.39 -1.72 7.81
#